data_AF-A0A7N0VMM9-F1
#
_entry.id   AF-A0A7N0VMM9-F1
#
_cell.length_a   1.000
_cell.length_b   1.000
_cell.length_c   1.000
_cell.angle_alpha   90.00
_cell.angle_beta   90.00
_cell.angle_gamma   90.00
#
_symmetry.space_group_name_H-M   'P 1'
#
loop_
_entity.id
_entity.type
_entity.pdbx_description
1 polymer ?
#
loop_
_entity_poly.entity_id
_entity_poly.type
_entity_poly.pdbx_seq_one_letter_code
_entity_poly.pdbx_strand_id
1 'polypeptide(L)' 'MAMLSFYASVTNIIPDLDDKSKISGHIVDRDTKAVQNFELNPAKQTSFDLCNTLWKTIDM' A
#
# COMPACT_ATOMS: atom_id res chain seq x y z
N MET A 1 -16.14 4.68 4.14
CA MET A 1 -15.20 4.87 5.27
C MET A 1 -14.91 3.59 6.03
N ALA A 2 -15.90 2.84 6.54
CA ALA A 2 -15.66 1.63 7.36
C ALA A 2 -14.75 0.56 6.72
N MET A 3 -14.83 0.38 5.39
CA MET A 3 -14.03 -0.60 4.64
C MET A 3 -12.55 -0.18 4.49
N LEU A 4 -12.29 1.12 4.27
CA LEU A 4 -10.93 1.65 4.16
C LEU A 4 -10.18 1.58 5.50
N SER A 5 -10.86 1.90 6.61
CA SER A 5 -10.28 1.76 7.95
C SER A 5 -9.98 0.29 8.28
N PHE A 6 -10.83 -0.64 7.83
CA PHE A 6 -10.57 -2.07 8.01
C PHE A 6 -9.33 -2.51 7.24
N TYR A 7 -9.19 -2.14 5.96
CA TYR A 7 -7.99 -2.48 5.19
C TYR A 7 -6.72 -1.86 5.75
N ALA A 8 -6.76 -0.60 6.18
CA ALA A 8 -5.62 0.04 6.84
C ALA A 8 -5.24 -0.65 8.15
N SER A 9 -6.20 -1.25 8.87
CA SER A 9 -5.91 -1.99 10.10
C SER A 9 -5.15 -3.31 9.87
N VAL A 10 -5.36 -3.96 8.71
CA VAL A 10 -4.73 -5.22 8.35
C VAL A 10 -3.40 -5.01 7.64
N THR A 11 -3.35 -4.03 6.74
CA THR A 11 -2.19 -3.81 5.85
C THR A 11 -1.23 -2.76 6.38
N ASN A 12 -1.67 -1.91 7.31
CA ASN A 12 -0.99 -0.67 7.70
C ASN A 12 -0.68 0.27 6.51
N ILE A 13 -1.40 0.11 5.40
CA ILE A 13 -1.26 0.94 4.21
C ILE A 13 -2.30 2.06 4.23
N ILE A 14 -1.84 3.28 3.98
CA ILE A 14 -2.69 4.42 3.62
C ILE A 14 -2.46 4.70 2.14
N PRO A 15 -3.43 4.37 1.27
CA PRO A 15 -3.32 4.63 -0.16
C PRO A 15 -3.49 6.12 -0.45
N ASP A 16 -2.74 6.60 -1.44
CA ASP A 16 -3.01 7.88 -2.09
C ASP A 16 -4.20 7.72 -3.05
N LEU A 17 -5.22 8.55 -2.88
CA LEU A 17 -6.46 8.51 -3.66
C LEU A 17 -6.57 9.69 -4.65
N ASP A 18 -5.63 10.63 -4.61
CA ASP A 18 -5.64 11.83 -5.45
C ASP A 18 -5.12 11.50 -6.86
N ASP A 19 -4.01 10.77 -6.97
CA ASP A 19 -3.42 10.37 -8.26
C ASP A 19 -3.86 8.96 -8.68
N LYS A 20 -4.78 8.89 -9.63
CA LYS A 20 -5.29 7.62 -10.19
C LYS A 20 -4.39 7.01 -11.27
N SER A 21 -3.32 7.70 -11.70
CA SER A 21 -2.42 7.22 -12.75
C SER A 21 -1.43 6.16 -12.24
N LYS A 22 -1.27 6.07 -10.91
CA LYS A 22 -0.32 5.20 -10.22
C LYS A 22 -0.97 4.58 -8.99
N ILE A 23 -0.33 3.53 -8.47
CA ILE A 23 -0.70 2.93 -7.19
C ILE A 23 0.36 3.40 -6.20
N SER A 24 0.04 4.40 -5.38
CA SER A 24 0.97 4.98 -4.41
C SER A 24 0.34 5.11 -3.02
N GLY A 25 1.19 5.34 -2.03
CA GLY A 25 0.77 5.57 -0.66
C GLY A 25 1.90 5.41 0.33
N HIS A 26 1.51 5.23 1.59
CA HIS A 26 2.41 5.11 2.72
C HIS A 26 2.12 3.85 3.52
N ILE A 27 3.16 3.13 3.91
CA ILE A 27 3.12 2.02 4.86
C ILE A 27 3.55 2.56 6.21
N VAL A 28 2.73 2.34 7.24
CA VAL A 28 2.98 2.85 8.60
C VAL A 28 3.37 1.70 9.51
N ASP A 29 4.62 1.68 9.95
CA ASP A 29 5.02 0.80 11.05
C ASP A 29 4.60 1.46 12.37
N ARG A 30 3.73 0.79 13.13
CA ARG A 30 3.19 1.34 14.38
C ARG A 30 4.17 1.21 15.55
N ASP A 31 5.05 0.23 15.51
CA ASP A 31 6.00 -0.06 16.57
C ASP A 31 7.20 0.90 16.48
N THR A 32 7.72 1.08 15.27
CA THR A 32 8.87 1.97 15.01
C THR A 32 8.45 3.40 14.66
N LYS A 33 7.15 3.63 14.42
CA LYS A 33 6.61 4.90 13.88
C LYS A 33 7.22 5.30 12.54
N ALA A 34 7.81 4.34 11.82
CA ALA A 34 8.39 4.58 10.51
C ALA A 34 7.29 4.70 9.44
N VAL A 35 7.51 5.58 8.48
CA VAL A 35 6.63 5.76 7.32
C VAL A 35 7.45 5.47 6.07
N GLN A 36 7.03 4.46 5.32
CA GLN A 36 7.66 4.09 4.05
C GLN A 36 6.74 4.44 2.89
N ASN A 37 7.25 5.21 1.93
CA ASN A 37 6.52 5.56 0.72
C ASN A 37 6.64 4.44 -0.30
N PHE A 38 5.56 4.12 -0.99
CA PHE A 38 5.60 3.26 -2.17
C PHE A 38 4.94 3.93 -3.36
N GLU A 39 5.47 3.63 -4.54
CA GLU A 39 4.89 4.01 -5.82
C GLU A 39 5.06 2.84 -6.79
N LEU A 40 3.95 2.35 -7.31
CA LEU A 40 3.89 1.24 -8.24
C LEU A 40 3.21 1.70 -9.53
N ASN A 41 3.81 1.32 -10.66
CA ASN A 41 3.29 1.66 -11.96
C ASN A 41 2.45 0.48 -12.51
N PRO A 42 1.12 0.61 -12.60
CA PRO A 42 0.25 -0.45 -13.07
C PRO A 42 0.47 -0.84 -14.54
N ALA A 43 1.16 0.00 -15.34
CA ALA A 43 1.50 -0.32 -16.72
C ALA A 43 2.75 -1.20 -16.86
N LYS A 44 3.56 -1.35 -15.80
CA LYS A 44 4.84 -2.09 -15.85
C LYS A 44 4.74 -3.53 -15.36
N GLN A 45 3.67 -3.88 -14.64
CA GLN A 45 3.55 -5.16 -13.94
C GLN A 45 2.11 -5.68 -14.02
N THR A 46 1.93 -6.99 -13.93
CA THR A 46 0.58 -7.56 -13.83
C THR A 46 -0.04 -7.23 -12.48
N SER A 47 -1.38 -7.26 -12.39
CA SER A 47 -2.08 -7.11 -11.11
C SER A 47 -1.63 -8.14 -10.07
N PHE A 48 -1.25 -9.34 -10.52
CA PHE A 48 -0.73 -10.39 -9.62
C PHE A 48 0.62 -10.01 -9.04
N ASP A 49 1.56 -9.55 -9.87
CA ASP A 49 2.90 -9.16 -9.43
C ASP A 49 2.84 -7.97 -8.47
N LEU A 50 1.99 -6.98 -8.78
CA LEU A 50 1.77 -5.81 -7.94
C LEU A 50 1.24 -6.19 -6.55
N CYS A 51 0.20 -7.02 -6.51
CA CYS A 51 -0.35 -7.51 -5.25
C CYS A 51 0.69 -8.31 -4.45
N ASN A 52 1.46 -9.17 -5.11
CA ASN A 52 2.49 -9.97 -4.45
C ASN A 52 3.61 -9.09 -3.88
N THR A 53 4.04 -8.06 -4.62
CA THR A 53 5.02 -7.07 -4.13
C THR A 53 4.50 -6.32 -2.90
N LEU A 54 3.25 -5.86 -2.93
CA LEU A 54 2.62 -5.17 -1.78
C LEU A 54 2.54 -6.10 -0.56
N TRP A 55 2.06 -7.33 -0.74
CA TRP A 55 1.93 -8.29 0.37
C TRP A 55 3.26 -8.66 1.01
N LYS A 56 4.32 -8.84 0.22
CA LYS A 56 5.68 -9.06 0.73
C LYS A 56 6.23 -7.89 1.53
N THR A 57 5.70 -6.69 1.32
CA THR A 57 6.14 -5.49 2.05
C THR A 57 5.42 -5.37 3.40
N ILE A 58 4.25 -6.00 3.55
CA ILE A 58 3.44 -5.99 4.78
C ILE A 58 3.85 -7.13 5.74
N ASP A 59 4.21 -8.29 5.21
CA ASP A 59 4.53 -9.52 5.97
C ASP A 59 5.96 -9.52 6.58
N MET A 60 6.47 -8.34 6.95
CA MET A 60 7.79 -8.17 7.56
C MET A 60 7.69 -7.99 9.07
#